data_AF-A0A960THJ8-F1
#
_entry.id   AF-A0A960THJ8-F1
#
_cell.length_a   1.000
_cell.length_b   1.000
_cell.length_c   1.000
_cell.angle_alpha   90.00
_cell.angle_beta   90.00
_cell.angle_gamma   90.00
#
_symmetry.space_group_name_H-M   'P 1'
#
loop_
_entity.id
_entity.type
_entity.pdbx_description
1 polymer ?
#
loop_
_entity_poly.entity_id
_entity_poly.type
_entity_poly.pdbx_seq_one_letter_code
_entity_poly.pdbx_strand_id
1 'polypeptide(L)'
;MKPSLILRIPFLTLILFSLACTKQELRAEDKTPDLKERGSRIIWYDGNDEKKAYVLSNYIAEFSKGTSRLKSLDKSARLVIDSDRIKIHKLSETKLISSLQKGVVPKEAQLSGDYSPVFSENGSDSSLMVLPGNVIVRMDNSYSEKQVEEWAKRQNVKILKKLDISIGNFYLVETGSGFSCLDKAKELRASEGVLSTAPEWWGQAQLR
;
A
#
# COMPACT_ATOMS: atom_id res chain seq x y z
N MET A 1 -10.51 -98.74 14.92
CA MET A 1 -11.61 -98.32 14.01
C MET A 1 -11.37 -96.87 13.60
N LYS A 2 -11.25 -96.58 12.30
CA LYS A 2 -11.47 -95.22 11.73
C LYS A 2 -12.97 -94.90 11.81
N PRO A 3 -13.42 -93.64 11.95
CA PRO A 3 -13.33 -92.59 10.91
C PRO A 3 -12.85 -91.21 11.47
N SER A 4 -11.96 -90.46 10.82
CA SER A 4 -12.21 -89.45 9.77
C SER A 4 -13.39 -88.51 10.00
N LEU A 5 -13.14 -87.25 10.38
CA LEU A 5 -13.94 -86.12 9.90
C LEU A 5 -13.05 -84.88 9.70
N ILE A 6 -13.11 -84.39 8.48
CA ILE A 6 -12.44 -83.20 7.95
C ILE A 6 -13.37 -82.02 8.22
N LEU A 7 -12.86 -80.93 8.81
CA LEU A 7 -13.53 -79.63 8.75
C LEU A 7 -12.52 -78.55 8.35
N ARG A 8 -12.68 -78.08 7.12
CA ARG A 8 -12.06 -76.87 6.56
C ARG A 8 -12.85 -75.63 7.03
N ILE A 9 -12.29 -74.45 6.73
CA ILE A 9 -12.90 -73.10 6.58
C ILE A 9 -12.34 -72.09 7.61
N PRO A 10 -11.97 -70.85 7.23
CA PRO A 10 -11.33 -70.39 5.99
C PRO A 10 -10.13 -69.44 6.24
N PHE A 11 -9.38 -69.19 5.17
CA PHE A 11 -8.43 -68.09 5.02
C PHE A 11 -9.10 -66.74 5.31
N LEU A 12 -8.63 -66.02 6.32
CA LEU A 12 -8.96 -64.62 6.55
C LEU A 12 -7.99 -63.77 5.73
N THR A 13 -8.44 -63.35 4.54
CA THR A 13 -7.70 -62.43 3.68
C THR A 13 -7.68 -61.05 4.33
N LEU A 14 -6.54 -60.68 4.91
CA LEU A 14 -6.26 -59.35 5.43
C LEU A 14 -6.08 -58.39 4.23
N ILE A 15 -7.14 -57.66 3.87
CA ILE A 15 -7.05 -56.57 2.89
C ILE A 15 -6.41 -55.37 3.60
N LEU A 16 -5.11 -55.19 3.39
CA LEU A 16 -4.39 -53.94 3.67
C LEU A 16 -4.89 -52.87 2.70
N PHE A 17 -5.86 -52.06 3.12
CA PHE A 17 -6.16 -50.79 2.49
C PHE A 17 -5.04 -49.80 2.81
N SER A 18 -4.04 -49.74 1.92
CA SER A 18 -3.13 -48.60 1.85
C SER A 18 -3.94 -47.37 1.44
N LEU A 19 -4.30 -46.55 2.44
CA LEU A 19 -4.71 -45.16 2.25
C LEU A 19 -3.52 -44.38 1.67
N ALA A 20 -3.34 -44.47 0.34
CA ALA A 20 -2.61 -43.45 -0.38
C ALA A 20 -3.43 -42.17 -0.26
N CYS A 21 -3.07 -41.34 0.73
CA CYS A 21 -3.56 -39.98 0.83
C CYS A 21 -2.95 -39.19 -0.33
N THR A 22 -3.61 -39.25 -1.49
CA THR A 22 -3.28 -38.42 -2.63
C THR A 22 -3.61 -36.98 -2.23
N LYS A 23 -2.59 -36.23 -1.77
CA LYS A 23 -2.63 -34.77 -1.69
C LYS A 23 -2.84 -34.26 -3.11
N GLN A 24 -4.10 -34.10 -3.49
CA GLN A 24 -4.50 -33.35 -4.66
C GLN A 24 -4.21 -31.88 -4.34
N GLU A 25 -2.99 -31.45 -4.69
CA GLU A 25 -2.57 -30.07 -4.67
C GLU A 25 -3.41 -29.34 -5.72
N LEU A 26 -4.58 -28.88 -5.29
CA LEU A 26 -5.35 -27.86 -5.98
C LEU A 26 -4.48 -26.59 -6.02
N ARG A 27 -3.56 -26.53 -6.97
CA ARG A 27 -3.05 -25.26 -7.47
C ARG A 27 -4.24 -24.57 -8.11
N ALA A 28 -4.92 -23.76 -7.31
CA ALA A 28 -5.66 -22.65 -7.85
C ALA A 28 -4.70 -21.90 -8.77
N GLU A 29 -5.00 -21.87 -10.06
CA GLU A 29 -4.41 -20.89 -10.96
C GLU A 29 -4.75 -19.53 -10.37
N ASP A 30 -3.79 -18.98 -9.63
CA ASP A 30 -3.79 -17.58 -9.22
C ASP A 30 -3.88 -16.79 -10.53
N LYS A 31 -5.09 -16.30 -10.83
CA LYS A 31 -5.37 -15.35 -11.92
C LYS A 31 -4.68 -14.04 -11.56
N THR A 32 -3.36 -14.12 -11.59
CA THR A 32 -2.41 -13.06 -11.43
C THR A 32 -2.68 -12.12 -12.61
N PRO A 33 -3.22 -10.92 -12.39
CA PRO A 33 -3.40 -9.96 -13.48
C PRO A 33 -2.07 -9.79 -14.22
N ASP A 34 -2.16 -9.73 -15.56
CA ASP A 34 -1.03 -9.68 -16.48
C ASP A 34 0.07 -8.74 -15.93
N LEU A 35 1.31 -9.24 -15.88
CA LEU A 35 2.47 -8.51 -15.33
C LEU A 35 2.67 -7.14 -15.99
N LYS A 36 2.04 -6.90 -17.16
CA LYS A 36 2.03 -5.61 -17.86
C LYS A 36 1.18 -4.53 -17.20
N GLU A 37 0.16 -4.87 -16.41
CA GLU A 37 -0.67 -3.89 -15.69
C GLU A 37 -0.14 -3.59 -14.28
N ARG A 38 0.66 -4.50 -13.72
CA ARG A 38 1.36 -4.31 -12.45
C ARG A 38 2.49 -3.29 -12.65
N GLY A 39 2.17 -2.01 -12.54
CA GLY A 39 3.21 -0.99 -12.58
C GLY A 39 4.21 -1.14 -11.42
N SER A 40 5.20 -0.24 -11.35
CA SER A 40 6.38 -0.43 -10.50
C SER A 40 6.03 -0.71 -9.04
N ARG A 41 6.57 -1.79 -8.48
CA ARG A 41 6.39 -2.17 -7.07
C ARG A 41 7.18 -1.24 -6.16
N ILE A 42 6.53 -0.76 -5.10
CA ILE A 42 7.14 -0.01 -4.01
C ILE A 42 7.00 -0.75 -2.68
N ILE A 43 7.92 -0.46 -1.77
CA ILE A 43 7.88 -0.91 -0.39
C ILE A 43 7.62 0.30 0.50
N TRP A 44 6.73 0.13 1.47
CA TRP A 44 6.45 1.09 2.52
C TRP A 44 6.26 0.36 3.85
N TYR A 45 6.20 1.10 4.95
CA TYR A 45 6.03 0.52 6.28
C TYR A 45 4.77 1.06 6.94
N ASP A 46 3.95 0.15 7.45
CA ASP A 46 2.85 0.47 8.36
C ASP A 46 3.31 0.15 9.78
N GLY A 47 3.75 1.17 10.50
CA GLY A 47 4.46 0.94 11.76
C GLY A 47 5.75 0.17 11.49
N ASN A 48 5.82 -1.09 11.91
CA ASN A 48 6.97 -1.97 11.68
C ASN A 48 6.74 -3.02 10.59
N ASP A 49 5.52 -3.09 10.05
CA ASP A 49 5.17 -4.09 9.05
C ASP A 49 5.56 -3.58 7.67
N GLU A 50 6.39 -4.36 6.97
CA GLU A 50 6.66 -4.11 5.56
C GLU A 50 5.41 -4.39 4.73
N LYS A 51 5.02 -3.41 3.92
CA LYS A 51 3.89 -3.47 3.00
C LYS A 51 4.36 -3.24 1.57
N LYS A 52 3.59 -3.78 0.63
CA LYS A 52 3.83 -3.64 -0.81
C LYS A 52 2.68 -2.85 -1.42
N ALA A 53 3.02 -2.00 -2.38
CA ALA A 53 2.05 -1.39 -3.27
C ALA A 53 2.64 -1.30 -4.68
N TYR A 54 1.78 -1.05 -5.66
CA TYR A 54 2.12 -0.97 -7.07
C TYR A 54 1.68 0.38 -7.60
N VAL A 55 2.56 1.07 -8.31
CA VAL A 55 2.26 2.35 -8.94
C VAL A 55 1.44 2.10 -10.20
N LEU A 56 0.26 2.69 -10.32
CA LEU A 56 -0.55 2.56 -11.53
C LEU A 56 -0.11 3.61 -12.57
N SER A 57 0.48 3.15 -13.67
CA SER A 57 1.21 3.98 -14.64
C SER A 57 0.34 4.89 -15.50
N ASN A 58 -0.98 4.74 -15.44
CA ASN A 58 -1.97 5.52 -16.18
C ASN A 58 -2.97 6.23 -15.25
N TYR A 59 -2.67 6.37 -13.96
CA TYR A 59 -3.51 7.08 -13.01
C TYR A 59 -2.75 8.19 -12.29
N ILE A 60 -3.45 9.28 -12.00
CA ILE A 60 -2.94 10.44 -11.25
C ILE A 60 -4.01 10.96 -10.30
N ALA A 61 -3.59 11.34 -9.10
CA ALA A 61 -4.41 12.01 -8.10
C ALA A 61 -4.14 13.52 -8.12
N GLU A 62 -5.20 14.31 -8.01
CA GLU A 62 -5.17 15.75 -7.80
C GLU A 62 -5.78 16.06 -6.43
N PHE A 63 -5.03 16.77 -5.59
CA PHE A 63 -5.48 17.26 -4.28
C PHE A 63 -5.95 18.71 -4.42
N SER A 64 -7.24 18.90 -4.71
CA SER A 64 -7.82 20.23 -4.92
C SER A 64 -9.27 20.31 -4.44
N LYS A 65 -9.64 21.47 -3.90
CA LYS A 65 -11.03 21.85 -3.65
C LYS A 65 -11.57 22.55 -4.89
N GLY A 66 -12.65 22.03 -5.49
CA GLY A 66 -13.28 22.62 -6.68
C GLY A 66 -12.94 21.92 -7.99
N THR A 67 -12.99 22.63 -9.12
CA THR A 67 -12.88 22.03 -10.46
C THR A 67 -11.46 21.52 -10.74
N SER A 68 -11.34 20.28 -11.23
CA SER A 68 -10.07 19.71 -11.66
C SER A 68 -9.42 20.55 -12.75
N ARG A 69 -8.13 20.84 -12.57
CA ARG A 69 -7.30 21.51 -13.57
C ARG A 69 -6.55 20.54 -14.47
N LEU A 70 -6.62 19.25 -14.18
CA LEU A 70 -5.82 18.25 -14.91
C LEU A 70 -6.13 18.22 -16.41
N LYS A 71 -7.36 18.51 -16.84
CA LYS A 71 -7.71 18.57 -18.26
C LYS A 71 -6.97 19.66 -19.06
N SER A 72 -6.48 20.72 -18.40
CA SER A 72 -5.63 21.71 -19.08
C SER A 72 -4.20 21.23 -19.25
N LEU A 73 -3.75 20.29 -18.41
CA LEU A 73 -2.42 19.68 -18.47
C LEU A 73 -2.38 18.44 -19.36
N ASP A 74 -3.46 17.65 -19.36
CA ASP A 74 -3.61 16.44 -20.15
C ASP A 74 -5.07 16.29 -20.61
N LYS A 75 -5.30 16.48 -21.91
CA LYS A 75 -6.65 16.38 -22.51
C LYS A 75 -7.22 14.97 -22.45
N SER A 76 -6.38 13.94 -22.27
CA SER A 76 -6.81 12.54 -22.14
C SER A 76 -7.33 12.20 -20.75
N ALA A 77 -7.20 13.11 -19.78
CA ALA A 77 -7.60 12.87 -18.40
C ALA A 77 -9.09 12.60 -18.27
N ARG A 78 -9.43 11.36 -17.89
CA ARG A 78 -10.78 10.91 -17.56
C ARG A 78 -10.93 10.76 -16.06
N LEU A 79 -11.88 11.48 -15.47
CA LEU A 79 -12.20 11.37 -14.04
C LEU A 79 -12.72 9.95 -13.72
N VAL A 80 -12.19 9.35 -12.67
CA VAL A 80 -12.54 8.00 -12.18
C VAL A 80 -13.10 8.07 -10.76
N ILE A 81 -12.48 8.88 -9.88
CA ILE A 81 -13.00 9.17 -8.55
C ILE A 81 -13.14 10.68 -8.41
N ASP A 82 -14.29 11.12 -7.91
CA ASP A 82 -14.56 12.50 -7.52
C ASP A 82 -14.95 12.54 -6.04
N SER A 83 -14.02 12.97 -5.19
CA SER A 83 -14.25 13.23 -3.77
C SER A 83 -13.96 14.70 -3.49
N ASP A 84 -14.47 15.24 -2.37
CA ASP A 84 -14.37 16.66 -2.01
C ASP A 84 -12.94 17.22 -2.14
N ARG A 85 -11.94 16.42 -1.76
CA ARG A 85 -10.52 16.83 -1.71
C ARG A 85 -9.59 16.02 -2.61
N ILE A 86 -10.07 14.93 -3.18
CA ILE A 86 -9.24 13.99 -3.96
C ILE A 86 -9.99 13.66 -5.24
N LYS A 87 -9.34 13.94 -6.36
CA LYS A 87 -9.81 13.51 -7.67
C LYS A 87 -8.80 12.57 -8.28
N ILE A 88 -9.26 11.41 -8.74
CA ILE A 88 -8.39 10.46 -9.44
C ILE A 88 -8.80 10.43 -10.90
N HIS A 89 -7.82 10.60 -11.77
CA HIS A 89 -8.00 10.55 -13.20
C HIS A 89 -7.18 9.43 -13.81
N LYS A 90 -7.76 8.79 -14.83
CA LYS A 90 -7.06 7.89 -15.74
C LYS A 90 -6.59 8.67 -16.95
N LEU A 91 -5.32 8.53 -17.31
CA LEU A 91 -4.71 9.14 -18.48
C LEU A 91 -4.56 8.11 -19.59
N SER A 92 -4.65 8.55 -20.84
CA SER A 92 -4.29 7.72 -22.00
C SER A 92 -2.85 7.99 -22.46
N GLU A 93 -2.29 9.15 -22.10
CA GLU A 93 -0.89 9.50 -22.31
C GLU A 93 -0.11 9.49 -20.99
N THR A 94 1.12 8.93 -20.98
CA THR A 94 1.89 8.69 -19.74
C THR A 94 2.98 9.72 -19.47
N LYS A 95 3.11 10.79 -20.28
CA LYS A 95 4.19 11.80 -20.14
C LYS A 95 4.20 12.46 -18.76
N LEU A 96 3.03 12.87 -18.27
CA LEU A 96 2.88 13.47 -16.95
C LEU A 96 3.25 12.48 -15.84
N ILE A 97 2.81 11.22 -15.95
CA ILE A 97 3.09 10.17 -14.96
C ILE A 97 4.57 9.79 -14.95
N SER A 98 5.23 9.74 -16.11
CA SER A 98 6.67 9.47 -16.21
C SER A 98 7.53 10.55 -15.53
N SER A 99 7.02 11.78 -15.46
CA SER A 99 7.68 12.88 -14.74
C SER A 99 7.47 12.73 -13.22
N LEU A 100 6.23 12.46 -12.79
CA LEU A 100 5.91 12.23 -11.37
C LEU A 100 6.62 11.00 -10.79
N GLN A 101 6.80 9.95 -11.59
CA GLN A 101 7.57 8.75 -11.22
C GLN A 101 9.05 9.03 -10.99
N LYS A 102 9.61 10.07 -11.62
CA LYS A 102 10.97 10.53 -11.37
C LYS A 102 11.05 11.48 -10.16
N GLY A 103 9.96 11.64 -9.40
CA GLY A 103 9.86 12.63 -8.34
C GLY A 103 9.82 14.07 -8.86
N VAL A 104 9.68 14.27 -10.17
CA VAL A 104 9.60 15.59 -10.79
C VAL A 104 8.14 15.93 -11.00
N VAL A 105 7.59 16.76 -10.11
CA VAL A 105 6.33 17.45 -10.39
C VAL A 105 6.65 18.51 -11.44
N PRO A 106 6.09 18.45 -12.67
CA PRO A 106 6.31 19.51 -13.65
C PRO A 106 5.95 20.86 -13.05
N LYS A 107 6.68 21.93 -13.39
CA LYS A 107 6.43 23.28 -12.84
C LYS A 107 4.98 23.72 -13.07
N GLU A 108 4.38 23.29 -14.16
CA GLU A 108 2.99 23.55 -14.54
C GLU A 108 2.00 22.85 -13.59
N ALA A 109 2.36 21.66 -13.09
CA ALA A 109 1.59 20.92 -12.09
C ALA A 109 1.83 21.47 -10.67
N GLN A 110 3.03 21.99 -10.35
CA GLN A 110 3.29 22.67 -9.08
C GLN A 110 2.42 23.92 -8.86
N LEU A 111 1.96 24.55 -9.94
CA LEU A 111 1.13 25.77 -9.88
C LEU A 111 -0.38 25.49 -9.76
N SER A 112 -0.83 24.24 -9.93
CA SER A 112 -2.25 23.91 -10.09
C SER A 112 -2.86 22.98 -9.03
N GLY A 113 -2.05 22.42 -8.13
CA GLY A 113 -2.48 21.57 -7.02
C GLY A 113 -1.38 20.57 -6.63
N ASP A 114 -1.48 19.96 -5.45
CA ASP A 114 -0.60 18.85 -5.13
C ASP A 114 -1.05 17.62 -5.94
N TYR A 115 -0.14 17.00 -6.69
CA TYR A 115 -0.41 15.80 -7.46
C TYR A 115 0.30 14.60 -6.83
N SER A 116 -0.27 13.41 -6.96
CA SER A 116 0.38 12.16 -6.57
C SER A 116 0.16 11.09 -7.65
N PRO A 117 1.15 10.21 -7.87
CA PRO A 117 0.86 8.91 -8.46
C PRO A 117 -0.25 8.20 -7.69
N VAL A 118 -0.99 7.35 -8.38
CA VAL A 118 -1.96 6.45 -7.75
C VAL A 118 -1.32 5.09 -7.56
N PHE A 119 -1.62 4.48 -6.44
CA PHE A 119 -1.10 3.20 -6.02
C PHE A 119 -2.23 2.18 -5.88
N SER A 120 -1.86 0.91 -5.84
CA SER A 120 -2.76 -0.20 -5.58
C SER A 120 -2.04 -1.28 -4.78
N GLU A 121 -2.74 -1.94 -3.86
CA GLU A 121 -2.17 -3.05 -3.08
C GLU A 121 -1.85 -4.27 -3.96
N ASN A 122 -2.65 -4.51 -5.01
CA ASN A 122 -2.58 -5.70 -5.86
C ASN A 122 -2.19 -5.41 -7.32
N GLY A 123 -1.98 -4.13 -7.67
CA GLY A 123 -1.62 -3.70 -9.02
C GLY A 123 -2.80 -3.62 -9.98
N SER A 124 -4.04 -3.70 -9.48
CA SER A 124 -5.27 -3.46 -10.24
C SER A 124 -5.95 -2.15 -9.80
N ASP A 125 -6.91 -1.67 -10.57
CA ASP A 125 -7.70 -0.48 -10.24
C ASP A 125 -8.87 -0.74 -9.28
N SER A 126 -8.95 -1.94 -8.69
CA SER A 126 -9.98 -2.32 -7.71
C SER A 126 -9.76 -1.75 -6.30
N SER A 127 -8.54 -1.34 -5.97
CA SER A 127 -8.17 -0.78 -4.68
C SER A 127 -7.21 0.39 -4.89
N LEU A 128 -7.77 1.56 -5.22
CA LEU A 128 -6.98 2.76 -5.45
C LEU A 128 -6.55 3.40 -4.13
N MET A 129 -5.26 3.70 -4.02
CA MET A 129 -4.65 4.40 -2.91
C MET A 129 -3.87 5.61 -3.40
N VAL A 130 -3.83 6.68 -2.60
CA VAL A 130 -3.05 7.88 -2.92
C VAL A 130 -2.38 8.41 -1.66
N LEU A 131 -1.32 9.19 -1.88
CA LEU A 131 -0.57 9.84 -0.81
C LEU A 131 -0.77 11.36 -0.93
N PRO A 132 -1.74 11.94 -0.21
CA PRO A 132 -1.92 13.38 -0.15
C PRO A 132 -0.72 14.11 0.44
N GLY A 133 0.06 13.40 1.27
CA GLY A 133 1.15 13.95 2.05
C GLY A 133 1.02 13.47 3.48
N ASN A 134 1.90 13.99 4.33
CA ASN A 134 2.03 13.66 5.74
C ASN A 134 2.54 12.26 6.07
N VAL A 135 3.24 12.18 7.19
CA VAL A 135 3.73 10.93 7.78
C VAL A 135 3.31 10.89 9.24
N ILE A 136 2.78 9.75 9.67
CA ILE A 136 2.57 9.43 11.07
C ILE A 136 3.90 8.91 11.62
N VAL A 137 4.41 9.54 12.66
CA VAL A 137 5.66 9.18 13.32
C VAL A 137 5.37 8.78 14.75
N ARG A 138 5.83 7.59 15.14
CA ARG A 138 5.82 7.14 16.53
C ARG A 138 7.19 7.43 17.13
N MET A 139 7.24 8.35 18.08
CA MET A 139 8.44 8.64 18.86
C MET A 139 8.53 7.71 20.06
N ASP A 140 9.74 7.55 20.58
CA ASP A 140 10.00 6.89 21.86
C ASP A 140 9.22 7.61 22.99
N ASN A 141 8.64 6.83 23.91
CA ASN A 141 7.83 7.39 25.00
C ASN A 141 8.67 8.15 26.03
N SER A 142 10.00 7.94 26.06
CA SER A 142 10.93 8.71 26.89
C SER A 142 11.16 10.13 26.38
N TYR A 143 10.82 10.43 25.12
CA TYR A 143 10.94 11.78 24.58
C TYR A 143 9.86 12.69 25.17
N SER A 144 10.30 13.76 25.81
CA SER A 144 9.45 14.90 26.16
C SER A 144 8.99 15.66 24.91
N GLU A 145 7.90 16.42 25.03
CA GLU A 145 7.37 17.26 23.94
C GLU A 145 8.44 18.20 23.36
N LYS A 146 9.24 18.83 24.23
CA LYS A 146 10.37 19.68 23.82
C LYS A 146 11.40 18.92 22.97
N GLN A 147 11.75 17.69 23.35
CA GLN A 147 12.69 16.86 22.58
C GLN A 147 12.11 16.47 21.22
N VAL A 148 10.80 16.25 21.14
CA VAL A 148 10.12 15.97 19.86
C VAL A 148 10.13 17.22 18.97
N GLU A 149 9.90 18.41 19.51
CA GLU A 149 10.00 19.66 18.74
C GLU A 149 11.42 19.91 18.22
N GLU A 150 12.44 19.66 19.04
CA GLU A 150 13.84 19.76 18.63
C GLU A 150 14.19 18.72 17.56
N TRP A 151 13.68 17.49 17.69
CA TRP A 151 13.79 16.46 16.66
C TRP A 151 13.17 16.92 15.34
N ALA A 152 11.95 17.45 15.35
CA ALA A 152 11.26 17.91 14.14
C ALA A 152 12.04 19.03 13.42
N LYS A 153 12.61 19.97 14.19
CA LYS A 153 13.51 21.01 13.65
C LYS A 153 14.75 20.41 12.98
N ARG A 154 15.41 19.42 13.60
CA ARG A 154 16.57 18.72 13.02
C ARG A 154 16.24 17.98 11.73
N GLN A 155 15.05 17.37 11.66
CA GLN A 155 14.58 16.66 10.47
C GLN A 155 13.98 17.58 9.40
N ASN A 156 13.93 18.89 9.65
CA ASN A 156 13.29 19.89 8.78
C ASN A 156 11.85 19.51 8.40
N VAL A 157 11.06 19.09 9.41
CA VAL A 157 9.64 18.76 9.26
C VAL A 157 8.80 19.58 10.24
N LYS A 158 7.56 19.86 9.85
CA LYS A 158 6.58 20.52 10.71
C LYS A 158 5.65 19.50 11.34
N ILE A 159 5.52 19.53 12.66
CA ILE A 159 4.49 18.75 13.36
C ILE A 159 3.14 19.46 13.15
N LEU A 160 2.18 18.75 12.54
CA LEU A 160 0.82 19.26 12.33
C LEU A 160 -0.04 19.06 13.58
N LYS A 161 0.06 17.88 14.20
CA LYS A 161 -0.64 17.56 15.44
C LYS A 161 -0.03 16.34 16.14
N LYS A 162 -0.22 16.28 17.45
CA LYS A 162 -0.10 15.03 18.21
C LYS A 162 -1.38 14.22 18.01
N LEU A 163 -1.25 12.91 17.77
CA LEU A 163 -2.38 12.00 17.66
C LEU A 163 -2.66 11.39 19.04
N ASP A 164 -3.92 11.46 19.47
CA ASP A 164 -4.36 10.90 20.75
C ASP A 164 -4.56 9.38 20.63
N ILE A 165 -3.45 8.66 20.68
CA ILE A 165 -3.41 7.20 20.63
C ILE A 165 -2.82 6.73 21.96
N SER A 166 -3.62 6.04 22.77
CA SER A 166 -3.32 5.69 24.16
C SER A 166 -2.00 4.93 24.39
N ILE A 167 -1.46 4.30 23.33
CA ILE A 167 -0.28 3.43 23.40
C ILE A 167 1.03 4.10 22.97
N GLY A 168 1.07 5.43 22.77
CA GLY A 168 2.35 6.12 22.65
C GLY A 168 2.34 7.54 22.11
N ASN A 169 3.56 8.01 21.84
CA ASN A 169 3.82 9.33 21.30
C ASN A 169 3.73 9.35 19.76
N PHE A 170 2.51 9.55 19.24
CA PHE A 170 2.27 9.64 17.80
C PHE A 170 2.09 11.09 17.34
N TYR A 171 2.74 11.44 16.23
CA TYR A 171 2.69 12.76 15.63
C TYR A 171 2.40 12.65 14.15
N LEU A 172 1.56 13.53 13.64
CA LEU A 172 1.40 13.74 12.20
C LEU A 172 2.35 14.87 11.78
N VAL A 173 3.28 14.58 10.88
CA VAL A 173 4.22 15.57 10.35
C VAL A 173 3.93 15.86 8.88
N GLU A 174 4.10 17.11 8.49
CA GLU A 174 3.86 17.59 7.12
C GLU A 174 4.95 17.09 6.17
N THR A 175 4.52 16.53 5.02
CA THR A 175 5.41 16.10 3.93
C THR A 175 4.75 16.36 2.58
N GLY A 176 5.54 16.39 1.51
CA GLY A 176 5.01 16.48 0.15
C GLY A 176 4.25 15.22 -0.26
N SER A 177 3.39 15.32 -1.27
CA SER A 177 2.57 14.21 -1.78
C SER A 177 3.39 13.11 -2.49
N GLY A 178 2.76 11.95 -2.69
CA GLY A 178 3.30 10.88 -3.53
C GLY A 178 4.64 10.31 -3.05
N PHE A 179 5.60 10.19 -3.95
CA PHE A 179 6.94 9.65 -3.64
C PHE A 179 7.70 10.49 -2.62
N SER A 180 7.47 11.82 -2.58
CA SER A 180 8.10 12.68 -1.58
C SER A 180 7.72 12.26 -0.15
N CYS A 181 6.45 11.89 0.07
CA CYS A 181 5.99 11.33 1.34
C CYS A 181 6.69 10.00 1.66
N LEU A 182 6.79 9.08 0.69
CA LEU A 182 7.43 7.78 0.89
C LEU A 182 8.91 7.90 1.27
N ASP A 183 9.64 8.76 0.58
CA ASP A 183 11.07 8.93 0.81
C ASP A 183 11.32 9.63 2.15
N LYS A 184 10.52 10.65 2.48
CA LYS A 184 10.58 11.28 3.79
C LYS A 184 10.21 10.30 4.91
N ALA A 185 9.23 9.42 4.73
CA ALA A 185 8.90 8.40 5.74
C ALA A 185 10.09 7.46 6.02
N LYS A 186 10.79 7.02 4.96
CA LYS A 186 12.00 6.18 5.11
C LYS A 186 13.13 6.91 5.83
N GLU A 187 13.35 8.18 5.50
CA GLU A 187 14.35 9.04 6.15
C GLU A 187 14.04 9.21 7.65
N LEU A 188 12.79 9.57 7.98
CA LEU A 188 12.35 9.73 9.36
C LEU A 188 12.46 8.43 10.16
N ARG A 189 12.19 7.28 9.54
CA ARG A 189 12.34 5.96 10.18
C ARG A 189 13.77 5.69 10.66
N ALA A 190 14.77 6.20 9.94
CA ALA A 190 16.18 6.04 10.31
C ALA A 190 16.65 7.03 11.39
N SER A 191 15.79 7.96 11.82
CA SER A 191 16.14 9.00 12.78
C SER A 191 16.14 8.48 14.22
N GLU A 192 17.04 9.00 15.05
CA GLU A 192 17.07 8.70 16.47
C GLU A 192 15.75 9.09 17.16
N GLY A 193 15.29 8.23 18.08
CA GLY A 193 14.06 8.43 18.84
C GLY A 193 12.79 8.09 18.08
N VAL A 194 12.87 7.71 16.80
CA VAL A 194 11.74 7.23 16.02
C VAL A 194 11.64 5.72 16.15
N LEU A 195 10.48 5.23 16.62
CA LEU A 195 10.18 3.80 16.73
C LEU A 195 9.56 3.26 15.45
N SER A 196 8.73 4.06 14.78
CA SER A 196 8.10 3.67 13.52
C SER A 196 7.54 4.86 12.75
N THR A 197 7.31 4.68 11.45
CA THR A 197 6.70 5.66 10.56
C THR A 197 5.66 4.99 9.68
N ALA A 198 4.58 5.68 9.35
CA ALA A 198 3.61 5.27 8.34
C ALA A 198 3.14 6.48 7.52
N PRO A 199 3.21 6.45 6.17
CA PRO A 199 2.56 7.44 5.34
C PRO A 199 1.05 7.51 5.63
N GLU A 200 0.46 8.70 5.56
CA GLU A 200 -1.00 8.86 5.67
C GLU A 200 -1.66 8.46 4.34
N TRP A 201 -1.96 7.16 4.19
CA TRP A 201 -2.62 6.64 3.01
C TRP A 201 -4.11 7.01 2.99
N TRP A 202 -4.54 7.56 1.86
CA TRP A 202 -5.95 7.56 1.50
C TRP A 202 -6.25 6.36 0.61
N GLY A 203 -7.35 5.67 0.86
CA GLY A 203 -7.80 4.53 0.07
C GLY A 203 -9.27 4.60 -0.30
N GLN A 204 -9.63 4.11 -1.49
CA GLN A 204 -11.01 4.14 -2.00
C GLN A 204 -12.03 3.48 -1.05
N ALA A 205 -11.64 2.47 -0.28
CA ALA A 205 -12.52 1.81 0.69
C ALA A 205 -13.05 2.77 1.78
N GLN A 206 -12.38 3.91 2.01
CA GLN A 206 -12.78 4.94 2.97
C GLN A 206 -13.95 5.82 2.49
N LEU A 207 -14.41 5.65 1.24
CA LEU A 207 -15.56 6.38 0.67
C LEU A 207 -16.91 5.66 0.86
N ARG A 208 -16.92 4.46 1.41
CA ARG A 208 -18.15 3.66 1.60
C ARG A 208 -18.80 3.88 2.95
#